data_AF-A0A7D7W790-F1
#
_entry.id   AF-A0A7D7W790-F1
#
_cell.length_a   1.000
_cell.length_b   1.000
_cell.length_c   1.000
_cell.angle_alpha   90.00
_cell.angle_beta   90.00
_cell.angle_gamma   90.00
#
_symmetry.space_group_name_H-M   'P 1'
#
loop_
_entity.id
_entity.type
_entity.pdbx_description
1 polymer ?
#
loop_
_entity_poly.entity_id
_entity_poly.type
_entity_poly.pdbx_seq_one_letter_code
_entity_poly.pdbx_strand_id
1 'polypeptide(L)'
;MSDLRELLGIRHPVVLAPFGGLSSVALTAAVSEAGGLGSYGLYGYDGERIRRTAAALRAATTAPFALNIWLPTGDEVSPGGEHDGYAAALADFFEEVGIEPPARPEQYLPSLDEQLDAIWDAAPAALSVVFGVPSRELVEQAHSRGIRVIGAATTVAEARALEAGGVDAVVATGAEAAGHRVSFLRPAEDSLVGLLSLLPQVADAVRVPVIAAGGIGDRRGVAAAFALGASGVQVGTSFLVTAESAANDAHRAAIRSTAADESVLTRAMSGRLSRGAPNRAVREIEASGAVAPFPAQNWLTGRFRAVAGQRGMGELLSLWLGQSAPLARGRTAAEVFAELVAGLPA
;
A
#
# COMPACT_ATOMS: atom_id res chain seq x y z
N MET A 1 -24.95 -5.61 9.02
CA MET A 1 -23.72 -5.19 8.30
C MET A 1 -23.90 -5.57 6.85
N SER A 2 -23.57 -4.70 5.91
CA SER A 2 -23.61 -5.04 4.47
C SER A 2 -22.56 -6.10 4.16
N ASP A 3 -22.88 -7.07 3.31
CA ASP A 3 -21.90 -8.06 2.85
C ASP A 3 -20.85 -7.36 1.99
N LEU A 4 -19.57 -7.53 2.34
CA LEU A 4 -18.44 -6.95 1.59
C LEU A 4 -18.41 -7.45 0.14
N ARG A 5 -18.84 -8.70 -0.10
CA ARG A 5 -18.91 -9.30 -1.45
C ARG A 5 -19.89 -8.56 -2.33
N GLU A 6 -21.09 -8.31 -1.83
CA GLU A 6 -22.13 -7.55 -2.54
C GLU A 6 -21.71 -6.10 -2.76
N LEU A 7 -21.10 -5.48 -1.73
CA LEU A 7 -20.63 -4.10 -1.79
C LEU A 7 -19.63 -3.88 -2.92
N LEU A 8 -18.69 -4.81 -3.10
CA LEU A 8 -17.57 -4.70 -4.04
C LEU A 8 -17.78 -5.48 -5.35
N GLY A 9 -18.86 -6.26 -5.46
CA GLY A 9 -19.14 -7.11 -6.62
C GLY A 9 -18.19 -8.31 -6.77
N ILE A 10 -17.65 -8.84 -5.67
CA ILE A 10 -16.63 -9.91 -5.67
C ILE A 10 -17.18 -11.23 -5.12
N ARG A 11 -16.58 -12.36 -5.48
CA ARG A 11 -16.99 -13.70 -5.00
C ARG A 11 -16.42 -14.03 -3.63
N HIS A 12 -15.16 -13.66 -3.41
CA HIS A 12 -14.43 -13.93 -2.18
C HIS A 12 -13.99 -12.61 -1.56
N PRO A 13 -14.13 -12.41 -0.24
CA PRO A 13 -13.76 -11.18 0.45
C PRO A 13 -12.24 -11.09 0.70
N VAL A 14 -11.47 -11.27 -0.38
CA VAL A 14 -10.01 -11.19 -0.42
C VAL A 14 -9.63 -10.03 -1.33
N VAL A 15 -8.90 -9.08 -0.76
CA VAL A 15 -8.42 -7.87 -1.43
C VAL A 15 -6.91 -7.95 -1.58
N LEU A 16 -6.41 -7.73 -2.80
CA LEU A 16 -4.99 -7.52 -3.02
C LEU A 16 -4.60 -6.17 -2.41
N ALA A 17 -3.54 -6.12 -1.59
CA ALA A 17 -3.03 -4.83 -1.12
C ALA A 17 -2.45 -4.01 -2.30
N PRO A 18 -2.78 -2.72 -2.43
CA PRO A 18 -2.17 -1.85 -3.44
C PRO A 18 -0.71 -1.54 -3.08
N PHE A 19 0.18 -1.52 -4.08
CA PHE A 19 1.60 -1.28 -3.87
C PHE A 19 2.07 -0.02 -4.62
N GLY A 20 2.40 1.05 -3.89
CA GLY A 20 2.99 2.27 -4.45
C GLY A 20 4.37 2.02 -5.06
N GLY A 21 4.42 1.71 -6.35
CA GLY A 21 5.66 1.44 -7.11
C GLY A 21 5.92 -0.03 -7.45
N LEU A 22 5.14 -0.98 -6.91
CA LEU A 22 5.25 -2.41 -7.22
C LEU A 22 3.94 -3.04 -7.71
N SER A 23 2.88 -2.24 -7.88
CA SER A 23 1.63 -2.74 -8.43
C SER A 23 1.82 -3.21 -9.88
N SER A 24 1.23 -4.35 -10.18
CA SER A 24 1.31 -5.03 -11.48
C SER A 24 -0.08 -5.22 -12.06
N VAL A 25 -0.23 -4.93 -13.36
CA VAL A 25 -1.49 -5.18 -14.07
C VAL A 25 -1.80 -6.68 -14.05
N ALA A 26 -0.79 -7.52 -14.27
CA ALA A 26 -0.95 -8.97 -14.26
C ALA A 26 -1.44 -9.50 -12.90
N LEU A 27 -0.82 -9.06 -11.80
CA LEU A 27 -1.23 -9.50 -10.46
C LEU A 27 -2.62 -8.98 -10.08
N THR A 28 -2.90 -7.72 -10.41
CA THR A 28 -4.21 -7.11 -10.13
C THR A 28 -5.31 -7.87 -10.87
N ALA A 29 -5.13 -8.12 -12.17
CA ALA A 29 -6.07 -8.87 -12.98
C ALA A 29 -6.22 -10.32 -12.50
N ALA A 30 -5.13 -11.00 -12.15
CA ALA A 30 -5.18 -12.38 -11.66
C ALA A 30 -6.01 -12.52 -10.38
N VAL A 31 -5.88 -11.59 -9.42
CA VAL A 31 -6.70 -11.61 -8.19
C VAL A 31 -8.16 -11.27 -8.49
N SER A 32 -8.42 -10.31 -9.38
CA SER A 32 -9.78 -9.97 -9.81
C SER A 32 -10.48 -11.16 -10.48
N GLU A 33 -9.83 -11.84 -11.43
CA GLU A 33 -10.38 -13.01 -12.13
C GLU A 33 -10.55 -14.24 -11.22
N ALA A 34 -9.71 -14.38 -10.20
CA ALA A 34 -9.89 -15.37 -9.14
C ALA A 34 -11.16 -15.10 -8.30
N GLY A 35 -11.73 -13.90 -8.39
CA GLY A 35 -12.98 -13.51 -7.75
C GLY A 35 -12.80 -12.71 -6.47
N GLY A 36 -11.60 -12.19 -6.22
CA GLY A 36 -11.36 -11.17 -5.19
C GLY A 36 -11.38 -9.77 -5.78
N LEU A 37 -10.90 -8.80 -5.01
CA LEU A 37 -10.68 -7.43 -5.49
C LEU A 37 -9.19 -7.21 -5.74
N GLY A 38 -8.76 -7.21 -7.00
CA GLY A 38 -7.46 -6.70 -7.38
C GLY A 38 -7.36 -5.20 -7.05
N SER A 39 -6.26 -4.74 -6.45
CA SER A 39 -6.04 -3.33 -6.14
C SER A 39 -4.69 -2.83 -6.67
N TYR A 40 -4.69 -1.66 -7.30
CA TYR A 40 -3.52 -1.06 -7.92
C TYR A 40 -3.14 0.25 -7.24
N GLY A 41 -1.91 0.33 -6.72
CA GLY A 41 -1.33 1.53 -6.11
C GLY A 41 -0.83 2.55 -7.14
N LEU A 42 -1.33 3.78 -7.06
CA LEU A 42 -1.04 4.86 -8.02
C LEU A 42 -0.10 5.94 -7.46
N TYR A 43 0.55 5.68 -6.31
CA TYR A 43 1.45 6.65 -5.70
C TYR A 43 2.44 7.26 -6.71
N GLY A 44 2.41 8.59 -6.85
CA GLY A 44 3.28 9.34 -7.76
C GLY A 44 2.92 9.26 -9.24
N TYR A 45 1.73 8.78 -9.60
CA TYR A 45 1.26 8.74 -10.99
C TYR A 45 0.52 10.02 -11.34
N ASP A 46 0.87 10.62 -12.48
CA ASP A 46 0.08 11.69 -13.10
C ASP A 46 -1.21 11.13 -13.74
N GLY A 47 -2.10 12.03 -14.16
CA GLY A 47 -3.42 11.67 -14.68
C GLY A 47 -3.35 10.89 -15.99
N GLU A 48 -2.37 11.17 -16.85
CA GLU A 48 -2.17 10.41 -18.09
C GLU A 48 -1.77 8.96 -17.79
N ARG A 49 -0.81 8.76 -16.88
CA ARG A 49 -0.35 7.44 -16.49
C ARG A 49 -1.47 6.66 -15.80
N ILE A 50 -2.30 7.29 -14.98
CA ILE A 50 -3.49 6.67 -14.38
C ILE A 50 -4.45 6.18 -15.47
N ARG A 51 -4.78 7.02 -16.45
CA ARG A 51 -5.66 6.62 -17.58
C ARG A 51 -5.10 5.44 -18.36
N ARG A 52 -3.80 5.44 -18.67
CA ARG A 52 -3.15 4.30 -19.34
C ARG A 52 -3.18 3.04 -18.49
N THR A 53 -2.91 3.13 -17.20
CA THR A 53 -2.97 1.99 -16.27
C THR A 53 -4.39 1.43 -16.17
N ALA A 54 -5.41 2.29 -16.06
CA ALA A 54 -6.80 1.86 -16.04
C ALA A 54 -7.20 1.15 -17.34
N ALA A 55 -6.79 1.68 -18.50
CA ALA A 55 -7.01 1.02 -19.80
C ALA A 55 -6.33 -0.36 -19.86
N ALA A 56 -5.09 -0.48 -19.37
CA ALA A 56 -4.38 -1.76 -19.32
C ALA A 56 -5.06 -2.77 -18.38
N LEU A 57 -5.57 -2.34 -17.22
CA LEU A 57 -6.34 -3.19 -16.31
C LEU A 57 -7.63 -3.68 -16.97
N ARG A 58 -8.40 -2.78 -17.62
CA ARG A 58 -9.63 -3.15 -18.35
C ARG A 58 -9.37 -4.07 -19.54
N ALA A 59 -8.20 -4.00 -20.16
CA ALA A 59 -7.79 -4.94 -21.20
C ALA A 59 -7.41 -6.32 -20.62
N ALA A 60 -6.93 -6.37 -19.38
CA ALA A 60 -6.47 -7.59 -18.73
C ALA A 60 -7.57 -8.34 -17.95
N THR A 61 -8.64 -7.67 -17.52
CA THR A 61 -9.72 -8.28 -16.74
C THR A 61 -11.06 -7.56 -16.97
N THR A 62 -12.15 -8.34 -16.90
CA THR A 62 -13.52 -7.79 -16.85
C THR A 62 -14.09 -7.77 -15.43
N ALA A 63 -13.39 -8.37 -14.47
CA ALA A 63 -13.78 -8.42 -13.07
C ALA A 63 -13.45 -7.10 -12.34
N PRO A 64 -14.12 -6.83 -11.20
CA PRO A 64 -13.88 -5.62 -10.40
C PRO A 64 -12.42 -5.44 -9.99
N PHE A 65 -11.92 -4.23 -10.11
CA PHE A 65 -10.63 -3.82 -9.55
C PHE A 65 -10.76 -2.46 -8.85
N ALA A 66 -9.81 -2.21 -7.96
CA ALA A 66 -9.68 -0.96 -7.22
C ALA A 66 -8.43 -0.18 -7.63
N LEU A 67 -8.52 1.14 -7.53
CA LEU A 67 -7.38 2.05 -7.64
C LEU A 67 -7.11 2.67 -6.27
N ASN A 68 -5.84 2.85 -5.91
CA ASN A 68 -5.42 3.37 -4.62
C ASN A 68 -4.60 4.66 -4.76
N ILE A 69 -4.97 5.68 -3.99
CA ILE A 69 -4.28 6.97 -3.91
C ILE A 69 -3.99 7.36 -2.46
N TRP A 70 -3.10 8.33 -2.29
CA TRP A 70 -2.73 8.89 -1.00
C TRP A 70 -3.36 10.27 -0.86
N LEU A 71 -4.05 10.50 0.25
CA LEU A 71 -4.56 11.83 0.57
C LEU A 71 -3.42 12.66 1.18
N PRO A 72 -3.30 13.96 0.84
CA PRO A 72 -2.35 14.85 1.48
C PRO A 72 -2.66 15.00 2.97
N THR A 73 -1.63 14.95 3.82
CA THR A 73 -1.77 15.23 5.26
C THR A 73 -1.49 16.69 5.62
N GLY A 74 -0.93 17.46 4.68
CA GLY A 74 -0.59 18.87 4.84
C GLY A 74 0.79 19.13 5.45
N ASP A 75 1.53 18.07 5.80
CA ASP A 75 2.93 18.12 6.26
C ASP A 75 3.93 17.86 5.12
N GLU A 76 3.45 17.64 3.90
CA GLU A 76 4.28 17.45 2.71
C GLU A 76 5.12 18.68 2.39
N VAL A 77 6.43 18.48 2.23
CA VAL A 77 7.34 19.56 1.76
C VAL A 77 7.31 19.71 0.24
N SER A 78 7.47 20.95 -0.22
CA SER A 78 7.62 21.26 -1.66
C SER A 78 9.09 21.43 -2.05
N PRO A 79 9.47 21.26 -3.34
CA PRO A 79 10.84 21.50 -3.78
C PRO A 79 11.26 22.96 -3.55
N GLY A 80 12.21 23.18 -2.65
CA GLY A 80 12.72 24.51 -2.27
C GLY A 80 14.25 24.55 -2.12
N GLY A 81 14.77 25.58 -1.45
CA GLY A 81 16.22 25.78 -1.27
C GLY A 81 16.92 24.67 -0.46
N GLU A 82 16.17 23.85 0.26
CA GLU A 82 16.70 22.70 1.02
C GLU A 82 16.95 21.46 0.14
N HIS A 83 16.43 21.44 -1.11
CA HIS A 83 16.51 20.27 -1.99
C HIS A 83 17.95 19.77 -2.18
N ASP A 84 18.88 20.68 -2.45
CA ASP A 84 20.26 20.33 -2.73
C ASP A 84 20.95 19.74 -1.49
N GLY A 85 20.55 20.20 -0.28
CA GLY A 85 21.01 19.61 0.98
C GLY A 85 20.50 18.18 1.16
N TYR A 86 19.23 17.93 0.84
CA TYR A 86 18.67 16.57 0.87
C TYR A 86 19.33 15.65 -0.17
N ALA A 87 19.62 16.16 -1.37
CA ALA A 87 20.31 15.40 -2.41
C ALA A 87 21.77 15.09 -2.03
N ALA A 88 22.48 16.05 -1.44
CA ALA A 88 23.85 15.88 -0.96
C ALA A 88 23.94 14.82 0.15
N ALA A 89 22.95 14.72 1.03
CA ALA A 89 22.88 13.69 2.06
C ALA A 89 22.78 12.26 1.51
N LEU A 90 22.44 12.11 0.22
CA LEU A 90 22.31 10.82 -0.47
C LEU A 90 23.36 10.65 -1.60
N ALA A 91 24.39 11.51 -1.65
CA ALA A 91 25.37 11.55 -2.73
C ALA A 91 26.06 10.20 -2.98
N ASP A 92 26.48 9.52 -1.91
CA ASP A 92 27.17 8.22 -2.00
C ASP A 92 26.32 7.16 -2.72
N PHE A 93 25.00 7.16 -2.50
CA PHE A 93 24.09 6.24 -3.18
C PHE A 93 23.88 6.57 -4.66
N PHE A 94 23.91 7.86 -5.01
CA PHE A 94 23.86 8.31 -6.40
C PHE A 94 25.14 7.92 -7.15
N GLU A 95 26.30 8.17 -6.55
CA GLU A 95 27.61 7.79 -7.08
C GLU A 95 27.70 6.27 -7.30
N GLU A 96 27.25 5.47 -6.34
CA GLU A 96 27.30 4.00 -6.41
C GLU A 96 26.47 3.43 -7.58
N VAL A 97 25.29 4.02 -7.84
CA VAL A 97 24.49 3.61 -9.02
C VAL A 97 24.92 4.32 -10.31
N GLY A 98 25.92 5.21 -10.23
CA GLY A 98 26.52 5.90 -11.37
C GLY A 98 25.60 6.96 -12.00
N ILE A 99 24.88 7.71 -11.18
CA ILE A 99 24.09 8.87 -11.62
C ILE A 99 24.46 10.10 -10.80
N GLU A 100 24.32 11.28 -11.40
CA GLU A 100 24.46 12.54 -10.67
C GLU A 100 23.25 12.74 -9.74
N PRO A 101 23.44 13.41 -8.57
CA PRO A 101 22.33 13.86 -7.75
C PRO A 101 21.33 14.66 -8.60
N PRO A 102 20.03 14.32 -8.54
CA PRO A 102 19.03 14.95 -9.40
C PRO A 102 18.88 16.43 -9.04
N ALA A 103 18.71 17.28 -10.05
CA ALA A 103 18.35 18.68 -9.83
C ALA A 103 16.93 18.80 -9.24
N ARG A 104 16.69 19.94 -8.56
CA ARG A 104 15.39 20.28 -7.97
C ARG A 104 14.26 20.21 -9.02
N PRO A 105 13.23 19.37 -8.82
CA PRO A 105 12.08 19.32 -9.70
C PRO A 105 11.14 20.50 -9.46
N GLU A 106 10.20 20.72 -10.37
CA GLU A 106 9.08 21.65 -10.14
C GLU A 106 8.16 21.16 -9.01
N GLN A 107 7.85 19.86 -9.01
CA GLN A 107 7.03 19.19 -8.01
C GLN A 107 7.58 17.80 -7.70
N TYR A 108 7.43 17.35 -6.45
CA TYR A 108 7.76 15.97 -6.07
C TYR A 108 6.64 14.98 -6.38
N LEU A 109 5.39 15.45 -6.35
CA LEU A 109 4.19 14.65 -6.55
C LEU A 109 3.23 15.38 -7.50
N PRO A 110 2.45 14.65 -8.32
CA PRO A 110 1.32 15.21 -9.03
C PRO A 110 0.22 15.66 -8.05
N SER A 111 -0.66 16.57 -8.49
CA SER A 111 -1.75 17.05 -7.65
C SER A 111 -2.78 15.95 -7.36
N LEU A 112 -3.55 16.12 -6.28
CA LEU A 112 -4.65 15.20 -5.97
C LEU A 112 -5.76 15.32 -7.03
N ASP A 113 -6.11 16.53 -7.44
CA ASP A 113 -7.18 16.79 -8.40
C ASP A 113 -6.92 16.10 -9.74
N GLU A 114 -5.69 16.17 -10.24
CA GLU A 114 -5.30 15.50 -11.49
C GLU A 114 -5.48 13.98 -11.41
N GLN A 115 -5.14 13.38 -10.26
CA GLN A 115 -5.32 11.95 -10.04
C GLN A 115 -6.80 11.58 -9.94
N LEU A 116 -7.59 12.37 -9.22
CA LEU A 116 -9.02 12.15 -9.05
C LEU A 116 -9.75 12.24 -10.40
N ASP A 117 -9.47 13.25 -11.22
CA ASP A 117 -10.06 13.38 -12.56
C ASP A 117 -9.82 12.12 -13.41
N ALA A 118 -8.59 11.62 -13.43
CA ALA A 118 -8.27 10.39 -14.16
C ALA A 118 -8.95 9.14 -13.57
N ILE A 119 -9.18 9.08 -12.25
CA ILE A 119 -9.89 7.99 -11.59
C ILE A 119 -11.40 8.05 -11.87
N TRP A 120 -11.97 9.25 -11.93
CA TRP A 120 -13.36 9.47 -12.31
C TRP A 120 -13.63 9.03 -13.75
N ASP A 121 -12.72 9.36 -14.68
CA ASP A 121 -12.76 8.86 -16.05
C ASP A 121 -12.64 7.32 -16.09
N ALA A 122 -11.76 6.77 -15.26
CA ALA A 122 -11.49 5.34 -15.22
C ALA A 122 -12.64 4.52 -14.59
N ALA A 123 -13.43 5.10 -13.69
CA ALA A 123 -14.54 4.49 -12.95
C ALA A 123 -14.26 3.03 -12.48
N PRO A 124 -13.25 2.81 -11.62
CA PRO A 124 -13.00 1.49 -11.03
C PRO A 124 -14.15 1.06 -10.13
N ALA A 125 -14.20 -0.22 -9.73
CA ALA A 125 -15.22 -0.67 -8.78
C ALA A 125 -15.06 -0.04 -7.40
N ALA A 126 -13.81 0.25 -7.00
CA ALA A 126 -13.52 0.97 -5.77
C ALA A 126 -12.31 1.91 -5.90
N LEU A 127 -12.34 2.98 -5.12
CA LEU A 127 -11.22 3.86 -4.82
C LEU A 127 -10.82 3.61 -3.37
N SER A 128 -9.60 3.14 -3.12
CA SER A 128 -9.07 3.07 -1.77
C SER A 128 -8.14 4.26 -1.48
N VAL A 129 -8.24 4.80 -0.27
CA VAL A 129 -7.48 5.96 0.18
C VAL A 129 -6.73 5.65 1.48
N VAL A 130 -5.58 6.29 1.64
CA VAL A 130 -4.73 6.22 2.83
C VAL A 130 -4.36 7.63 3.30
N PHE A 131 -3.92 7.76 4.55
CA PHE A 131 -3.45 9.01 5.16
C PHE A 131 -4.49 10.10 5.40
N GLY A 132 -5.78 9.79 5.42
CA GLY A 132 -6.77 10.80 5.77
C GLY A 132 -8.20 10.35 5.60
N VAL A 133 -9.10 11.27 5.95
CA VAL A 133 -10.53 11.16 5.66
C VAL A 133 -10.79 11.84 4.32
N PRO A 134 -11.39 11.16 3.33
CA PRO A 134 -11.76 11.79 2.07
C PRO A 134 -12.78 12.91 2.32
N SER A 135 -12.74 13.97 1.51
CA SER A 135 -13.74 15.03 1.61
C SER A 135 -15.12 14.51 1.22
N ARG A 136 -16.16 15.20 1.70
CA ARG A 136 -17.55 14.88 1.33
C ARG A 136 -17.73 14.91 -0.18
N GLU A 137 -17.15 15.91 -0.84
CA GLU A 137 -17.22 16.09 -2.29
C GLU A 137 -16.59 14.90 -3.02
N LEU A 138 -15.43 14.41 -2.55
CA LEU A 138 -14.78 13.23 -3.14
C LEU A 138 -15.69 12.00 -3.05
N VAL A 139 -16.27 11.76 -1.87
CA VAL A 139 -17.17 10.62 -1.64
C VAL A 139 -18.42 10.73 -2.52
N GLU A 140 -19.04 11.89 -2.61
CA GLU A 140 -20.22 12.13 -3.45
C GLU A 140 -19.90 11.93 -4.95
N GLN A 141 -18.74 12.42 -5.42
CA GLN A 141 -18.29 12.20 -6.79
C GLN A 141 -18.03 10.72 -7.08
N ALA A 142 -17.42 9.98 -6.15
CA ALA A 142 -17.22 8.54 -6.28
C ALA A 142 -18.56 7.79 -6.37
N HIS A 143 -19.48 8.04 -5.43
CA HIS A 143 -20.78 7.37 -5.36
C HIS A 143 -21.66 7.67 -6.58
N SER A 144 -21.66 8.90 -7.09
CA SER A 144 -22.41 9.26 -8.31
C SER A 144 -21.96 8.47 -9.56
N ARG A 145 -20.75 7.90 -9.53
CA ARG A 145 -20.17 7.06 -10.59
C ARG A 145 -20.20 5.57 -10.26
N GLY A 146 -20.84 5.19 -9.15
CA GLY A 146 -20.89 3.80 -8.67
C GLY A 146 -19.58 3.28 -8.10
N ILE A 147 -18.63 4.16 -7.77
CA ILE A 147 -17.33 3.80 -7.20
C ILE A 147 -17.47 3.72 -5.68
N ARG A 148 -17.07 2.60 -5.08
CA ARG A 148 -17.00 2.46 -3.61
C ARG A 148 -15.74 3.11 -3.05
N VAL A 149 -15.82 3.73 -1.88
CA VAL A 149 -14.68 4.35 -1.21
C VAL A 149 -14.24 3.50 -0.03
N ILE A 150 -12.96 3.16 0.01
CA ILE A 150 -12.36 2.34 1.09
C ILE A 150 -11.28 3.16 1.78
N GLY A 151 -11.37 3.36 3.10
CA GLY A 151 -10.35 4.08 3.87
C GLY A 151 -9.51 3.16 4.74
N ALA A 152 -8.23 3.43 4.92
CA ALA A 152 -7.37 2.66 5.82
C ALA A 152 -7.18 3.34 7.19
N ALA A 153 -7.32 2.57 8.27
CA ALA A 153 -7.15 3.03 9.65
C ALA A 153 -6.16 2.16 10.42
N THR A 154 -5.36 2.81 11.28
CA THR A 154 -4.43 2.17 12.22
C THR A 154 -4.92 2.19 13.66
N THR A 155 -6.00 2.92 13.93
CA THR A 155 -6.61 3.07 15.25
C THR A 155 -8.13 3.09 15.15
N VAL A 156 -8.82 2.84 16.28
CA VAL A 156 -10.28 2.94 16.36
C VAL A 156 -10.78 4.36 16.07
N ALA A 157 -10.05 5.39 16.51
CA ALA A 157 -10.40 6.79 16.26
C ALA A 157 -10.38 7.11 14.76
N GLU A 158 -9.37 6.62 14.04
CA GLU A 158 -9.27 6.76 12.58
C GLU A 158 -10.41 6.04 11.87
N ALA A 159 -10.74 4.81 12.30
CA ALA A 159 -11.85 4.06 11.71
C ALA A 159 -13.20 4.80 11.84
N ARG A 160 -13.48 5.38 13.02
CA ARG A 160 -14.67 6.21 13.24
C ARG A 160 -14.66 7.47 12.39
N ALA A 161 -13.50 8.11 12.25
CA ALA A 161 -13.37 9.31 11.43
C ALA A 161 -13.62 9.02 9.94
N LEU A 162 -13.13 7.88 9.43
CA LEU A 162 -13.41 7.42 8.07
C LEU A 162 -14.90 7.13 7.86
N GLU A 163 -15.54 6.40 8.77
CA GLU A 163 -16.99 6.13 8.69
C GLU A 163 -17.79 7.44 8.70
N ALA A 164 -17.45 8.38 9.58
CA ALA A 164 -18.07 9.70 9.62
C ALA A 164 -17.84 10.50 8.32
N GLY A 165 -16.70 10.25 7.64
CA GLY A 165 -16.39 10.79 6.32
C GLY A 165 -17.14 10.14 5.16
N GLY A 166 -17.90 9.07 5.40
CA GLY A 166 -18.75 8.42 4.41
C GLY A 166 -18.06 7.35 3.57
N VAL A 167 -16.94 6.77 4.02
CA VAL A 167 -16.37 5.60 3.34
C VAL A 167 -17.33 4.41 3.39
N ASP A 168 -17.31 3.56 2.37
CA ASP A 168 -18.14 2.35 2.29
C ASP A 168 -17.55 1.17 3.07
N ALA A 169 -16.22 1.15 3.29
CA ALA A 169 -15.54 0.13 4.08
C ALA A 169 -14.24 0.68 4.71
N VAL A 170 -13.79 0.05 5.80
CA VAL A 170 -12.55 0.40 6.49
C VAL A 170 -11.55 -0.75 6.43
N VAL A 171 -10.32 -0.47 6.04
CA VAL A 171 -9.19 -1.39 6.20
C VAL A 171 -8.55 -1.15 7.57
N ALA A 172 -8.75 -2.06 8.52
CA ALA A 172 -8.06 -2.05 9.80
C ALA A 172 -6.66 -2.63 9.62
N THR A 173 -5.62 -1.78 9.67
CA THR A 173 -4.25 -2.18 9.37
C THR A 173 -3.40 -2.26 10.64
N GLY A 174 -3.10 -3.49 11.07
CA GLY A 174 -2.25 -3.76 12.22
C GLY A 174 -0.80 -3.35 12.00
N ALA A 175 -0.04 -3.22 13.09
CA ALA A 175 1.39 -2.89 13.08
C ALA A 175 2.26 -3.89 12.30
N GLU A 176 1.77 -5.11 12.08
CA GLU A 176 2.40 -6.20 11.34
C GLU A 176 2.46 -5.92 9.82
N ALA A 177 1.66 -4.96 9.32
CA ALA A 177 1.56 -4.67 7.90
C ALA A 177 2.86 -4.14 7.30
N ALA A 178 3.10 -4.50 6.03
CA ALA A 178 4.22 -4.05 5.22
C ALA A 178 4.07 -2.59 4.78
N GLY A 179 5.18 -1.95 4.40
CA GLY A 179 5.16 -0.63 3.78
C GLY A 179 4.69 0.44 4.76
N HIS A 180 4.17 1.53 4.23
CA HIS A 180 3.84 2.72 5.01
C HIS A 180 2.79 2.44 6.11
N ARG A 181 3.05 2.98 7.30
CA ARG A 181 2.05 3.13 8.35
C ARG A 181 1.16 4.31 7.99
N VAL A 182 -0.10 4.02 7.65
CA VAL A 182 -1.05 4.98 7.07
C VAL A 182 -1.83 5.80 8.10
N SER A 183 -1.29 5.93 9.32
CA SER A 183 -1.87 6.72 10.40
C SER A 183 -2.00 8.20 9.98
N PHE A 184 -3.06 8.86 10.40
CA PHE A 184 -3.37 10.23 10.00
C PHE A 184 -3.97 11.11 11.10
N LEU A 185 -4.51 10.55 12.20
CA LEU A 185 -4.96 11.37 13.33
C LEU A 185 -3.86 11.60 14.37
N ARG A 186 -2.89 10.69 14.44
CA ARG A 186 -1.73 10.76 15.35
C ARG A 186 -0.48 10.31 14.60
N PRO A 187 0.73 10.64 15.10
CA PRO A 187 1.97 10.09 14.56
C PRO A 187 1.91 8.57 14.42
N ALA A 188 2.55 8.05 13.38
CA ALA A 188 2.54 6.64 13.05
C ALA A 188 3.18 5.78 14.14
N GLU A 189 4.20 6.33 14.81
CA GLU A 189 4.92 5.74 15.94
C GLU A 189 3.99 5.46 17.14
N ASP A 190 2.97 6.31 17.34
CA ASP A 190 2.00 6.19 18.44
C ASP A 190 0.81 5.28 18.08
N SER A 191 0.79 4.75 16.85
CA SER A 191 -0.34 4.03 16.24
C SER A 191 0.06 2.63 15.76
N LEU A 192 0.85 1.93 16.59
CA LEU A 192 1.41 0.61 16.33
C LEU A 192 0.63 -0.51 17.05
N VAL A 193 -0.70 -0.47 17.02
CA VAL A 193 -1.54 -1.55 17.56
C VAL A 193 -1.48 -2.77 16.63
N GLY A 194 -1.23 -3.96 17.17
CA GLY A 194 -1.25 -5.22 16.41
C GLY A 194 -2.66 -5.60 15.95
N LEU A 195 -2.77 -6.29 14.81
CA LEU A 195 -4.06 -6.60 14.17
C LEU A 195 -4.99 -7.38 15.10
N LEU A 196 -4.44 -8.34 15.87
CA LEU A 196 -5.21 -9.16 16.82
C LEU A 196 -6.02 -8.29 17.80
N SER A 197 -5.44 -7.18 18.27
CA SER A 197 -6.09 -6.26 19.20
C SER A 197 -6.89 -5.18 18.49
N LEU A 198 -6.41 -4.68 17.35
CA LEU A 198 -7.05 -3.60 16.60
C LEU A 198 -8.39 -4.05 15.99
N LEU A 199 -8.40 -5.21 15.35
CA LEU A 199 -9.51 -5.68 14.52
C LEU A 199 -10.86 -5.78 15.26
N PRO A 200 -10.99 -6.49 16.39
CA PRO A 200 -12.28 -6.58 17.09
C PRO A 200 -12.75 -5.22 17.59
N GLN A 201 -11.84 -4.37 18.08
CA GLN A 201 -12.20 -3.03 18.55
C GLN A 201 -12.70 -2.12 17.42
N VAL A 202 -12.13 -2.23 16.22
CA VAL A 202 -12.62 -1.51 15.03
C VAL A 202 -13.97 -2.08 14.60
N ALA A 203 -14.11 -3.41 14.52
CA ALA A 203 -15.35 -4.08 14.15
C ALA A 203 -16.54 -3.69 15.06
N ASP A 204 -16.29 -3.53 16.36
CA ASP A 204 -17.31 -3.09 17.33
C ASP A 204 -17.62 -1.57 17.24
N ALA A 205 -16.68 -0.79 16.71
CA ALA A 205 -16.73 0.68 16.74
C ALA A 205 -17.36 1.33 15.50
N VAL A 206 -17.47 0.60 14.38
CA VAL A 206 -18.04 1.08 13.12
C VAL A 206 -19.12 0.12 12.60
N ARG A 207 -20.00 0.61 11.73
CA ARG A 207 -21.07 -0.16 11.09
C ARG A 207 -20.71 -0.63 9.69
N VAL A 208 -19.83 0.10 9.01
CA VAL A 208 -19.31 -0.29 7.69
C VAL A 208 -18.46 -1.57 7.77
N PRO A 209 -18.38 -2.39 6.71
CA PRO A 209 -17.54 -3.58 6.67
C PRO A 209 -16.07 -3.27 6.99
N VAL A 210 -15.45 -4.16 7.77
CA VAL A 210 -14.04 -4.04 8.19
C VAL A 210 -13.19 -5.08 7.47
N ILE A 211 -12.16 -4.63 6.77
CA ILE A 211 -11.18 -5.45 6.05
C ILE A 211 -9.91 -5.53 6.89
N ALA A 212 -9.51 -6.74 7.29
CA ALA A 212 -8.32 -6.94 8.11
C ALA A 212 -7.04 -6.89 7.26
N ALA A 213 -6.04 -6.12 7.67
CA ALA A 213 -4.75 -6.02 6.98
C ALA A 213 -3.55 -6.07 7.94
N GLY A 214 -2.49 -6.74 7.50
CA GLY A 214 -1.26 -6.95 8.28
C GLY A 214 -1.22 -8.32 8.95
N GLY A 215 -0.07 -8.99 8.91
CA GLY A 215 0.10 -10.31 9.56
C GLY A 215 -0.64 -11.49 8.92
N ILE A 216 -1.51 -11.27 7.93
CA ILE A 216 -2.24 -12.33 7.23
C ILE A 216 -1.38 -12.88 6.08
N GLY A 217 -0.80 -14.06 6.29
CA GLY A 217 0.08 -14.72 5.33
C GLY A 217 -0.52 -15.95 4.62
N ASP A 218 -1.46 -16.63 5.27
CA ASP A 218 -2.08 -17.89 4.81
C ASP A 218 -3.51 -18.07 5.37
N ARG A 219 -4.13 -19.23 5.12
CA ARG A 219 -5.50 -19.57 5.55
C ARG A 219 -5.77 -19.37 7.04
N ARG A 220 -4.78 -19.56 7.91
CA ARG A 220 -4.97 -19.46 9.37
C ARG A 220 -5.19 -18.01 9.78
N GLY A 221 -4.44 -17.09 9.16
CA GLY A 221 -4.63 -15.65 9.34
C GLY A 221 -6.00 -15.19 8.86
N VAL A 222 -6.48 -15.76 7.75
CA VAL A 222 -7.84 -15.49 7.24
C VAL A 222 -8.90 -15.96 8.24
N ALA A 223 -8.84 -17.21 8.68
CA ALA A 223 -9.79 -17.76 9.65
C ALA A 223 -9.81 -16.95 10.96
N ALA A 224 -8.62 -16.56 11.46
CA ALA A 224 -8.50 -15.72 12.65
C ALA A 224 -9.12 -14.33 12.45
N ALA A 225 -8.89 -13.68 11.29
CA ALA A 225 -9.47 -12.37 11.00
C ALA A 225 -11.01 -12.42 11.01
N PHE A 226 -11.61 -13.44 10.40
CA PHE A 226 -13.07 -13.62 10.42
C PHE A 226 -13.60 -13.89 11.83
N ALA A 227 -12.89 -14.69 12.63
CA ALA A 227 -13.25 -14.91 14.03
C ALA A 227 -13.20 -13.62 14.88
N LEU A 228 -12.41 -12.64 14.48
CA LEU A 228 -12.27 -11.33 15.14
C LEU A 228 -13.23 -10.26 14.59
N GLY A 229 -14.14 -10.61 13.69
CA GLY A 229 -15.16 -9.69 13.17
C GLY A 229 -14.85 -9.04 11.83
N ALA A 230 -13.80 -9.47 11.12
CA ALA A 230 -13.56 -8.98 9.76
C ALA A 230 -14.67 -9.42 8.79
N SER A 231 -15.00 -8.55 7.84
CA SER A 231 -15.83 -8.85 6.67
C SER A 231 -15.01 -9.28 5.46
N GLY A 232 -13.68 -9.14 5.53
CA GLY A 232 -12.72 -9.56 4.52
C GLY A 232 -11.27 -9.34 4.93
N VAL A 233 -10.34 -9.71 4.07
CA VAL A 233 -8.90 -9.57 4.32
C VAL A 233 -8.22 -8.84 3.17
N GLN A 234 -7.23 -8.01 3.50
CA GLN A 234 -6.33 -7.40 2.53
C GLN A 234 -4.92 -7.96 2.71
N VAL A 235 -4.39 -8.62 1.68
CA VAL A 235 -3.11 -9.34 1.73
C VAL A 235 -2.15 -8.74 0.72
N GLY A 236 -0.93 -8.43 1.19
CA GLY A 236 0.14 -7.83 0.37
C GLY A 236 1.33 -8.76 0.19
N THR A 237 2.11 -8.95 1.26
CA THR A 237 3.40 -9.68 1.24
C THR A 237 3.33 -11.04 0.55
N SER A 238 2.28 -11.84 0.81
CA SER A 238 2.13 -13.16 0.19
C SER A 238 1.93 -13.12 -1.32
N PHE A 239 1.36 -12.05 -1.88
CA PHE A 239 1.23 -11.89 -3.32
C PHE A 239 2.51 -11.36 -3.98
N LEU A 240 3.37 -10.65 -3.25
CA LEU A 240 4.60 -10.08 -3.83
C LEU A 240 5.61 -11.15 -4.27
N VAL A 241 5.56 -12.37 -3.73
CA VAL A 241 6.44 -13.49 -4.14
C VAL A 241 6.01 -14.20 -5.43
N THR A 242 4.83 -13.89 -5.94
CA THR A 242 4.24 -14.56 -7.10
C THR A 242 4.88 -14.13 -8.41
N ALA A 243 4.69 -14.93 -9.47
CA ALA A 243 5.19 -14.65 -10.81
C ALA A 243 4.54 -13.40 -11.45
N GLU A 244 3.29 -13.10 -11.08
CA GLU A 244 2.51 -11.98 -11.61
C GLU A 244 2.92 -10.64 -10.97
N SER A 245 3.62 -10.67 -9.83
CA SER A 245 4.13 -9.51 -9.10
C SER A 245 5.29 -8.82 -9.84
N ALA A 246 5.32 -7.49 -9.77
CA ALA A 246 6.44 -6.69 -10.26
C ALA A 246 7.65 -6.64 -9.28
N ALA A 247 7.57 -7.32 -8.14
CA ALA A 247 8.72 -7.47 -7.24
C ALA A 247 9.90 -8.09 -8.01
N ASN A 248 11.12 -7.64 -7.73
CA ASN A 248 12.32 -8.25 -8.30
C ASN A 248 12.82 -9.40 -7.41
N ASP A 249 13.85 -10.09 -7.87
CA ASP A 249 14.34 -11.29 -7.19
C ASP A 249 14.96 -10.98 -5.82
N ALA A 250 15.58 -9.82 -5.65
CA ALA A 250 16.08 -9.35 -4.36
C ALA A 250 14.93 -9.17 -3.35
N HIS A 251 13.81 -8.56 -3.77
CA HIS A 251 12.64 -8.39 -2.91
C HIS A 251 11.97 -9.72 -2.59
N ARG A 252 11.82 -10.61 -3.58
CA ARG A 252 11.33 -11.97 -3.35
C ARG A 252 12.23 -12.77 -2.41
N ALA A 253 13.55 -12.61 -2.51
CA ALA A 253 14.51 -13.23 -1.60
C ALA A 253 14.33 -12.71 -0.17
N ALA A 254 14.24 -11.39 0.01
CA ALA A 254 14.02 -10.77 1.32
C ALA A 254 12.72 -11.25 1.98
N ILE A 255 11.62 -11.35 1.23
CA ILE A 255 10.36 -11.89 1.77
C ILE A 255 10.54 -13.32 2.31
N ARG A 256 11.36 -14.14 1.64
CA ARG A 256 11.61 -15.53 2.06
C ARG A 256 12.58 -15.65 3.23
N SER A 257 13.53 -14.73 3.37
CA SER A 257 14.63 -14.86 4.32
C SER A 257 14.47 -14.03 5.59
N THR A 258 13.76 -12.90 5.55
CA THR A 258 13.62 -12.01 6.71
C THR A 258 12.64 -12.58 7.72
N ALA A 259 13.12 -12.86 8.93
CA ALA A 259 12.28 -13.31 10.03
C ALA A 259 11.33 -12.21 10.53
N ALA A 260 10.28 -12.59 11.26
CA ALA A 260 9.25 -11.66 11.71
C ALA A 260 9.79 -10.55 12.62
N ASP A 261 10.75 -10.89 13.48
CA ASP A 261 11.45 -10.03 14.43
C ASP A 261 12.63 -9.24 13.83
N GLU A 262 13.01 -9.55 12.59
CA GLU A 262 14.06 -8.82 11.86
C GLU A 262 13.50 -7.65 11.03
N SER A 263 12.20 -7.63 10.73
CA SER A 263 11.60 -6.50 10.02
C SER A 263 11.66 -5.21 10.85
N VAL A 264 11.98 -4.09 10.21
CA VAL A 264 12.15 -2.79 10.89
C VAL A 264 11.07 -1.80 10.49
N LEU A 265 10.79 -0.83 11.36
CA LEU A 265 10.11 0.40 11.02
C LEU A 265 11.15 1.50 10.79
N THR A 266 11.07 2.18 9.66
CA THR A 266 12.09 3.14 9.21
C THR A 266 11.46 4.29 8.43
N ARG A 267 12.07 5.48 8.49
CA ARG A 267 11.74 6.61 7.62
C ARG A 267 12.75 6.78 6.49
N ALA A 268 13.92 6.17 6.57
CA ALA A 268 15.03 6.31 5.63
C ALA A 268 14.64 6.32 4.16
N MET A 269 13.75 5.42 3.71
CA MET A 269 13.48 5.32 2.27
C MET A 269 12.47 6.36 1.78
N SER A 270 11.63 6.93 2.63
CA SER A 270 10.51 7.76 2.16
C SER A 270 10.21 9.03 2.95
N GLY A 271 10.75 9.18 4.16
CA GLY A 271 10.37 10.24 5.09
C GLY A 271 9.13 9.90 5.93
N ARG A 272 8.34 8.89 5.55
CA ARG A 272 7.22 8.35 6.32
C ARG A 272 7.55 6.96 6.90
N LEU A 273 7.06 6.69 8.11
CA LEU A 273 7.32 5.44 8.82
C LEU A 273 6.79 4.24 8.03
N SER A 274 7.66 3.29 7.72
CA SER A 274 7.35 2.16 6.84
C SER A 274 8.00 0.87 7.34
N ARG A 275 7.35 -0.28 7.12
CA ARG A 275 7.87 -1.61 7.48
C ARG A 275 8.51 -2.35 6.30
N GLY A 276 9.73 -2.82 6.49
CA GLY A 276 10.42 -3.68 5.52
C GLY A 276 11.61 -4.45 6.08
N ALA A 277 12.31 -5.15 5.20
CA ALA A 277 13.60 -5.75 5.53
C ALA A 277 14.64 -4.64 5.74
N PRO A 278 15.47 -4.72 6.80
CA PRO A 278 16.64 -3.87 6.91
C PRO A 278 17.65 -4.24 5.83
N ASN A 279 18.24 -3.24 5.19
CA ASN A 279 19.36 -3.41 4.27
C ASN A 279 20.39 -2.28 4.48
N ARG A 280 21.46 -2.28 3.69
CA ARG A 280 22.54 -1.31 3.85
C ARG A 280 22.06 0.14 3.71
N ALA A 281 21.29 0.46 2.67
CA ALA A 281 20.77 1.81 2.48
C ALA A 281 19.90 2.27 3.66
N VAL A 282 19.00 1.42 4.16
CA VAL A 282 18.19 1.74 5.36
C VAL A 282 19.10 2.04 6.55
N ARG A 283 20.10 1.21 6.83
CA ARG A 283 20.99 1.40 7.99
C ARG A 283 21.84 2.66 7.88
N GLU A 284 22.46 2.89 6.72
CA GLU A 284 23.34 4.04 6.50
C GLU A 284 22.57 5.38 6.50
N ILE A 285 21.38 5.42 5.90
CA ILE A 285 20.53 6.61 5.89
C ILE A 285 19.97 6.91 7.30
N GLU A 286 19.55 5.91 8.07
CA GLU A 286 19.14 6.15 9.46
C GLU A 286 20.33 6.61 10.32
N ALA A 287 21.52 6.02 10.13
CA ALA A 287 22.72 6.36 10.90
C ALA A 287 23.26 7.76 10.57
N SER A 288 23.02 8.29 9.37
CA SER A 288 23.41 9.66 9.01
C SER A 288 22.58 10.72 9.74
N GLY A 289 21.38 10.37 10.22
CA GLY A 289 20.42 11.30 10.83
C GLY A 289 19.83 12.31 9.84
N ALA A 290 20.15 12.22 8.55
CA ALA A 290 19.78 13.18 7.52
C ALA A 290 18.63 12.66 6.63
N VAL A 291 17.54 12.23 7.26
CA VAL A 291 16.32 11.81 6.55
C VAL A 291 15.48 13.04 6.23
N ALA A 292 15.31 13.35 4.94
CA ALA A 292 14.47 14.46 4.52
C ALA A 292 12.98 14.20 4.85
N PRO A 293 12.16 15.26 4.99
CA PRO A 293 10.72 15.10 5.11
C PRO A 293 10.12 14.45 3.85
N PHE A 294 8.95 13.84 4.02
CA PHE A 294 8.16 13.37 2.89
C PHE A 294 7.55 14.58 2.14
N PRO A 295 7.42 14.54 0.80
CA PRO A 295 7.82 13.48 -0.13
C PRO A 295 9.26 13.58 -0.66
N ALA A 296 10.04 14.60 -0.26
CA ALA A 296 11.39 14.82 -0.79
C ALA A 296 12.28 13.58 -0.67
N GLN A 297 12.28 12.94 0.51
CA GLN A 297 13.06 11.71 0.73
C GLN A 297 12.64 10.60 -0.24
N ASN A 298 11.34 10.32 -0.36
CA ASN A 298 10.87 9.24 -1.24
C ASN A 298 11.18 9.51 -2.71
N TRP A 299 11.10 10.77 -3.13
CA TRP A 299 11.43 11.18 -4.49
C TRP A 299 12.91 10.99 -4.79
N LEU A 300 13.80 11.46 -3.89
CA LEU A 300 15.24 11.34 -4.03
C LEU A 300 15.68 9.88 -4.00
N THR A 301 15.25 9.10 -3.00
CA THR A 301 15.60 7.68 -2.97
C THR A 301 15.01 6.93 -4.16
N GLY A 302 13.86 7.34 -4.67
CA GLY A 302 13.23 6.78 -5.86
C GLY A 302 14.13 6.86 -7.10
N ARG A 303 14.98 7.89 -7.21
CA ARG A 303 15.90 8.06 -8.34
C ARG A 303 16.99 6.99 -8.36
N PHE A 304 17.71 6.77 -7.26
CA PHE A 304 18.73 5.71 -7.24
C PHE A 304 18.11 4.32 -7.18
N ARG A 305 16.96 4.14 -6.49
CA ARG A 305 16.25 2.85 -6.41
C ARG A 305 15.81 2.33 -7.77
N ALA A 306 15.39 3.22 -8.67
CA ALA A 306 15.01 2.82 -10.02
C ALA A 306 16.19 2.16 -10.77
N VAL A 307 17.39 2.73 -10.66
CA VAL A 307 18.61 2.18 -11.28
C VAL A 307 19.08 0.92 -10.54
N ALA A 308 19.13 0.95 -9.21
CA ALA A 308 19.48 -0.19 -8.38
C ALA A 308 18.57 -1.41 -8.66
N GLY A 309 17.27 -1.17 -8.86
CA GLY A 309 16.29 -2.22 -9.15
C GLY A 309 16.56 -2.92 -10.48
N GLN A 310 16.95 -2.18 -11.51
CA GLN A 310 17.33 -2.73 -12.82
C GLN A 310 18.64 -3.54 -12.76
N ARG A 311 19.55 -3.18 -11.84
CA ARG A 311 20.84 -3.85 -11.66
C ARG A 311 20.83 -4.94 -10.58
N GLY A 312 19.67 -5.24 -9.98
CA GLY A 312 19.54 -6.26 -8.93
C GLY A 312 20.23 -5.90 -7.61
N MET A 313 20.49 -4.62 -7.35
CA MET A 313 21.19 -4.15 -6.16
C MET A 313 20.24 -4.06 -4.95
N GLY A 314 19.85 -5.21 -4.41
CA GLY A 314 18.87 -5.35 -3.31
C GLY A 314 19.17 -4.51 -2.06
N GLU A 315 20.46 -4.30 -1.76
CA GLU A 315 20.93 -3.51 -0.62
C GLU A 315 20.59 -2.02 -0.69
N LEU A 316 20.14 -1.54 -1.86
CA LEU A 316 19.71 -0.17 -2.10
C LEU A 316 18.19 -0.02 -2.26
N LEU A 317 17.41 -1.08 -2.11
CA LEU A 317 15.98 -1.06 -2.42
C LEU A 317 15.09 -0.81 -1.20
N SER A 318 13.85 -0.41 -1.45
CA SER A 318 12.79 -0.44 -0.45
C SER A 318 12.15 -1.82 -0.42
N LEU A 319 12.65 -2.70 0.45
CA LEU A 319 12.21 -4.09 0.54
C LEU A 319 11.01 -4.23 1.50
N TRP A 320 9.87 -3.66 1.12
CA TRP A 320 8.67 -3.65 1.96
C TRP A 320 8.08 -5.04 2.15
N LEU A 321 7.99 -5.49 3.40
CA LEU A 321 7.42 -6.77 3.79
C LEU A 321 6.81 -6.67 5.19
N GLY A 322 5.77 -7.46 5.43
CA GLY A 322 5.10 -7.53 6.72
C GLY A 322 5.70 -8.64 7.58
N GLN A 323 5.32 -8.70 8.86
CA GLN A 323 5.92 -9.66 9.81
C GLN A 323 5.62 -11.13 9.48
N SER A 324 4.61 -11.40 8.66
CA SER A 324 4.29 -12.76 8.17
C SER A 324 4.98 -13.14 6.86
N ALA A 325 6.04 -12.41 6.45
CA ALA A 325 6.77 -12.67 5.21
C ALA A 325 7.22 -14.14 5.04
N PRO A 326 7.74 -14.85 6.06
CA PRO A 326 8.13 -16.26 5.93
C PRO A 326 6.97 -17.24 5.60
N LEU A 327 5.71 -16.81 5.72
CA LEU A 327 4.54 -17.60 5.34
C LEU A 327 4.23 -17.54 3.84
N ALA A 328 4.86 -16.62 3.09
CA ALA A 328 4.64 -16.42 1.66
C ALA A 328 5.29 -17.54 0.82
N ARG A 329 4.55 -18.64 0.62
CA ARG A 329 5.06 -19.85 -0.06
C ARG A 329 4.54 -20.05 -1.49
N GLY A 330 3.50 -19.33 -1.91
CA GLY A 330 2.92 -19.49 -3.24
C GLY A 330 3.83 -18.96 -4.35
N ARG A 331 3.75 -19.59 -5.54
CA ARG A 331 4.52 -19.21 -6.73
C ARG A 331 3.67 -18.44 -7.73
N THR A 332 2.35 -18.65 -7.72
CA THR A 332 1.39 -17.93 -8.56
C THR A 332 0.33 -17.21 -7.72
N ALA A 333 -0.28 -16.17 -8.28
CA ALA A 333 -1.38 -15.45 -7.64
C ALA A 333 -2.56 -16.39 -7.35
N ALA A 334 -2.84 -17.33 -8.26
CA ALA A 334 -3.90 -18.34 -8.09
C ALA A 334 -3.66 -19.26 -6.88
N GLU A 335 -2.42 -19.74 -6.69
CA GLU A 335 -2.05 -20.57 -5.52
C GLU A 335 -2.24 -19.81 -4.21
N VAL A 336 -1.71 -18.58 -4.14
CA VAL A 336 -1.86 -17.72 -2.95
C VAL A 336 -3.33 -17.43 -2.68
N PHE A 337 -4.10 -17.12 -3.72
CA PHE A 337 -5.52 -16.83 -3.59
C PHE A 337 -6.31 -18.04 -3.08
N ALA A 338 -6.09 -19.23 -3.65
CA ALA A 338 -6.72 -20.46 -3.20
C ALA A 338 -6.36 -20.80 -1.75
N GLU A 339 -5.10 -20.59 -1.36
CA GLU A 339 -4.65 -20.74 0.03
C GLU A 339 -5.43 -19.81 0.98
N LEU A 340 -5.61 -18.53 0.61
CA LEU A 340 -6.37 -17.58 1.44
C LEU A 340 -7.86 -17.95 1.51
N VAL A 341 -8.47 -18.34 0.39
CA VAL A 341 -9.89 -18.73 0.32
C VAL A 341 -10.18 -19.95 1.19
N ALA A 342 -9.24 -20.89 1.33
CA ALA A 342 -9.39 -22.06 2.19
C ALA A 342 -9.51 -21.71 3.70
N GLY A 343 -9.25 -20.47 4.09
CA GLY A 343 -9.42 -19.96 5.44
C GLY A 343 -10.73 -19.20 5.68
N LEU A 344 -11.56 -19.01 4.64
CA LEU A 344 -12.86 -18.37 4.80
C LEU A 344 -13.81 -19.28 5.60
N PRO A 345 -14.73 -18.70 6.40
CA PRO A 345 -15.78 -19.47 7.06
C PRO A 345 -16.66 -20.18 6.02
N ALA A 346 -17.18 -21.34 6.40
CA ALA A 346 -18.09 -22.15 5.58
C ALA A 346 -19.46 -21.47 5.40
#